data_AF-A0AA48K7D1-F1
#
_entry.id   AF-A0AA48K7D1-F1
#
_cell.length_a   1.000
_cell.length_b   1.000
_cell.length_c   1.000
_cell.angle_alpha   90.00
_cell.angle_beta   90.00
_cell.angle_gamma   90.00
#
_symmetry.space_group_name_H-M   'P 1'
#
loop_
_entity.id
_entity.type
_entity.pdbx_description
1 polymer ?
#
loop_
_entity_poly.entity_id
_entity_poly.type
_entity_poly.pdbx_seq_one_letter_code
_entity_poly.pdbx_strand_id
1 'polypeptide(L)'
;MEVREAAALGAPRGGALAGVSLDAMLEALLRERTPQRVWVAESLCAAWGDRIRAAGAECRSLRLEGRDVLNTLMDASSQCGPQEQIWLNLDRSPALDHMDLLSLDAFLAYAATRPHPPLAVFLHDDAPGLPRTLRLAVDRHGIALLLREGPWGACALGKPEVLAALAGAAGGSLPGTFATATRGRQLLALDVDGVLIDPGRSFSEAVAAALAELAPNLPWDDDHFAAFKRVGGFNNDFRLTAGALALAEIGGLDGLRHATGKGFPHLEPRIRELEPRCREVVQKHYARTRRMERPMVTREDLDAFPGDLAIFTGRPPDELTLAFQVLGFRIPAVADSAPHLRKPRAEGLLQLADAFRSTRVVFVGDTCDDATALREARALCPGVEWVFAAVGPDRQWIAGEGDLQAPRLKDLLPALGPAR
;
A
#
# COMPACT_ATOMS: atom_id res chain seq x y z
N MET A 1 1.86 15.93 23.27
CA MET A 1 1.16 15.58 22.01
C MET A 1 -0.23 15.08 22.39
N GLU A 2 -1.30 15.64 21.81
CA GLU A 2 -2.64 15.09 22.06
C GLU A 2 -2.82 13.75 21.34
N VAL A 3 -3.61 12.85 21.92
CA VAL A 3 -3.95 11.51 21.37
C VAL A 3 -4.44 11.56 19.91
N ARG A 4 -5.02 12.69 19.50
CA ARG A 4 -5.50 12.93 18.14
C ARG A 4 -4.38 13.14 17.12
N GLU A 5 -3.29 13.79 17.51
CA GLU A 5 -2.12 14.03 16.65
C GLU A 5 -1.32 12.73 16.49
N ALA A 6 -1.11 11.99 17.58
CA ALA A 6 -0.49 10.66 17.54
C ALA A 6 -1.32 9.68 16.67
N ALA A 7 -2.66 9.74 16.75
CA ALA A 7 -3.55 8.94 15.91
C ALA A 7 -3.52 9.36 14.43
N ALA A 8 -3.39 10.66 14.12
CA ALA A 8 -3.24 11.16 12.75
C ALA A 8 -1.91 10.74 12.10
N LEU A 9 -0.89 10.44 12.93
CA LEU A 9 0.44 9.95 12.54
C LEU A 9 0.54 8.42 12.52
N GLY A 10 -0.55 7.69 12.80
CA GLY A 10 -0.62 6.23 12.75
C GLY A 10 -0.18 5.52 14.04
N ALA A 11 -0.07 6.23 15.18
CA ALA A 11 0.16 5.58 16.46
C ALA A 11 -1.08 4.75 16.87
N PRO A 12 -0.92 3.47 17.26
CA PRO A 12 -1.97 2.70 17.87
C PRO A 12 -2.36 3.33 19.19
N ARG A 13 -3.66 3.32 19.49
CA ARG A 13 -4.06 3.55 20.88
C ARG A 13 -3.64 2.30 21.64
N GLY A 14 -2.65 2.44 22.53
CA GLY A 14 -2.08 1.31 23.29
C GLY A 14 -0.55 1.20 23.31
N GLY A 15 0.19 2.17 22.78
CA GLY A 15 1.65 2.18 22.92
C GLY A 15 2.25 3.41 22.26
N ALA A 16 2.60 4.41 23.07
CA ALA A 16 3.42 5.52 22.63
C ALA A 16 4.21 6.05 23.84
N LEU A 17 5.52 5.83 23.81
CA LEU A 17 6.46 6.72 24.48
C LEU A 17 6.75 7.83 23.48
N ALA A 18 6.44 9.07 23.83
CA ALA A 18 6.68 10.23 22.97
C ALA A 18 7.54 11.23 23.74
N GLY A 19 8.53 11.82 23.07
CA GLY A 19 9.38 12.88 23.65
C GLY A 19 10.79 12.46 24.06
N VAL A 20 11.26 11.29 23.63
CA VAL A 20 12.68 10.87 23.69
C VAL A 20 13.24 10.73 22.28
N SER A 21 14.57 10.76 22.11
CA SER A 21 15.21 10.49 20.81
C SER A 21 15.18 9.00 20.48
N LEU A 22 15.27 8.66 19.19
CA LEU A 22 15.38 7.28 18.73
C LEU A 22 16.58 6.57 19.39
N ASP A 23 17.69 7.28 19.52
CA ASP A 23 18.89 6.84 20.21
C ASP A 23 18.65 6.43 21.66
N ALA A 24 17.94 7.26 22.43
CA ALA A 24 17.65 6.95 23.83
C ALA A 24 16.79 5.68 23.96
N MET A 25 15.89 5.44 23.01
CA MET A 25 15.05 4.23 22.99
C MET A 25 15.85 2.97 22.65
N LEU A 26 16.81 3.07 21.74
CA LEU A 26 17.68 1.95 21.38
C LEU A 26 18.67 1.62 22.49
N GLU A 27 19.24 2.62 23.17
CA GLU A 27 20.06 2.41 24.36
C GLU A 27 19.28 1.77 25.51
N ALA A 28 18.05 2.22 25.72
CA ALA A 28 17.13 1.59 26.67
C ALA A 28 16.89 0.12 26.33
N LEU A 29 16.63 -0.18 25.07
CA LEU A 29 16.37 -1.54 24.62
C LEU A 29 17.57 -2.45 24.87
N LEU A 30 18.78 -1.98 24.60
CA LEU A 30 20.02 -2.71 24.88
C LEU A 30 20.20 -2.95 26.38
N ARG A 31 19.98 -1.93 27.20
CA ARG A 31 20.13 -2.01 28.66
C ARG A 31 19.12 -2.96 29.32
N GLU A 32 17.86 -2.89 28.91
CA GLU A 32 16.76 -3.57 29.58
C GLU A 32 16.57 -5.02 29.10
N ARG A 33 16.90 -5.31 27.84
CA ARG A 33 16.82 -6.68 27.28
C ARG A 33 18.13 -7.43 27.25
N THR A 34 19.25 -6.74 27.48
CA THR A 34 20.60 -7.31 27.58
C THR A 34 20.86 -8.39 26.52
N PRO A 35 20.76 -8.06 25.22
CA PRO A 35 20.84 -9.07 24.18
C PRO A 35 22.24 -9.70 24.14
N GLN A 36 22.32 -10.99 23.84
CA GLN A 36 23.62 -11.64 23.62
C GLN A 36 24.23 -11.21 22.30
N ARG A 37 23.37 -11.04 21.28
CA ARG A 37 23.75 -10.62 19.95
C ARG A 37 22.66 -9.75 19.34
N VAL A 38 23.10 -8.74 18.59
CA VAL A 38 22.25 -7.95 17.72
C VAL A 38 22.75 -8.11 16.30
N TRP A 39 21.89 -8.62 15.43
CA TRP A 39 22.08 -8.62 13.99
C TRP A 39 21.61 -7.27 13.46
N VAL A 40 22.47 -6.54 12.77
CA VAL A 40 22.26 -5.14 12.42
C VAL A 40 22.47 -5.00 10.92
N ALA A 41 21.51 -4.43 10.20
CA ALA A 41 21.72 -4.08 8.78
C ALA A 41 23.01 -3.27 8.61
N GLU A 42 23.79 -3.53 7.56
CA GLU A 42 25.10 -2.88 7.32
C GLU A 42 24.98 -1.33 7.35
N SER A 43 23.84 -0.79 6.93
CA SER A 43 23.49 0.64 6.98
C SER A 43 23.47 1.25 8.40
N LEU A 44 23.29 0.43 9.42
CA LEU A 44 23.23 0.83 10.84
C LEU A 44 24.53 0.53 11.60
N CYS A 45 25.42 -0.32 11.07
CA CYS A 45 26.62 -0.75 11.79
C CYS A 45 27.54 0.40 12.18
N ALA A 46 27.70 1.40 11.32
CA ALA A 46 28.56 2.56 11.61
C ALA A 46 28.05 3.41 12.78
N ALA A 47 26.72 3.50 12.95
CA ALA A 47 26.10 4.30 13.99
C ALA A 47 25.96 3.54 15.32
N TRP A 48 25.73 2.22 15.27
CA TRP A 48 25.33 1.43 16.44
C TRP A 48 26.31 0.35 16.86
N GLY A 49 27.27 -0.05 16.02
CA GLY A 49 28.13 -1.19 16.30
C GLY A 49 28.92 -1.07 17.60
N ASP A 50 29.49 0.10 17.87
CA ASP A 50 30.27 0.33 19.09
C ASP A 50 29.38 0.47 20.33
N ARG A 51 28.19 1.07 20.21
CA ARG A 51 27.21 1.18 21.31
C ARG A 51 26.68 -0.20 21.72
N ILE A 52 26.41 -1.07 20.75
CA ILE A 52 26.00 -2.46 20.99
C ILE A 52 27.09 -3.24 21.72
N ARG A 53 28.35 -3.13 21.28
CA ARG A 53 29.50 -3.77 21.95
C ARG A 53 29.73 -3.20 23.35
N ALA A 54 29.60 -1.90 23.53
CA ALA A 54 29.71 -1.26 24.83
C ALA A 54 28.61 -1.71 25.81
N ALA A 55 27.42 -2.05 25.30
CA ALA A 55 26.34 -2.66 26.08
C ALA A 55 26.56 -4.16 26.37
N GLY A 56 27.68 -4.75 25.93
CA GLY A 56 28.04 -6.15 26.19
C GLY A 56 27.49 -7.17 25.19
N ALA A 57 26.89 -6.73 24.09
CA ALA A 57 26.31 -7.59 23.06
C ALA A 57 27.25 -7.78 21.86
N GLU A 58 27.22 -8.96 21.22
CA GLU A 58 27.87 -9.18 19.93
C GLU A 58 27.12 -8.40 18.83
N CYS A 59 27.82 -7.53 18.09
CA CYS A 59 27.25 -6.87 16.92
C CYS A 59 27.59 -7.65 15.65
N ARG A 60 26.59 -8.24 14.99
CA ARG A 60 26.75 -8.91 13.68
C ARG A 60 26.14 -8.09 12.56
N SER A 61 26.90 -7.86 11.51
CA SER A 61 26.39 -7.17 10.31
C SER A 61 25.52 -8.09 9.46
N LEU A 62 24.38 -7.58 9.01
CA LEU A 62 23.52 -8.18 8.00
C LEU A 62 23.70 -7.41 6.69
N ARG A 63 24.29 -8.06 5.70
CA ARG A 63 24.40 -7.54 4.35
C ARG A 63 23.13 -7.87 3.58
N LEU A 64 22.32 -6.86 3.30
CA LEU A 64 21.06 -6.99 2.56
C LEU A 64 21.32 -6.52 1.12
N GLU A 65 21.38 -7.45 0.17
CA GLU A 65 21.67 -7.14 -1.24
C GLU A 65 20.62 -7.77 -2.19
N GLY A 66 20.16 -6.98 -3.17
CA GLY A 66 19.35 -7.47 -4.28
C GLY A 66 17.98 -8.05 -3.86
N ARG A 67 17.59 -9.18 -4.47
CA ARG A 67 16.28 -9.84 -4.25
C ARG A 67 16.30 -10.90 -3.15
N ASP A 68 17.44 -11.17 -2.52
CA ASP A 68 17.63 -12.30 -1.59
C ASP A 68 17.48 -11.91 -0.10
N VAL A 69 16.90 -10.74 0.14
CA VAL A 69 16.78 -10.14 1.47
C VAL A 69 15.96 -11.01 2.41
N LEU A 70 14.86 -11.60 1.93
CA LEU A 70 14.02 -12.47 2.74
C LEU A 70 14.78 -13.69 3.26
N ASN A 71 15.51 -14.39 2.39
CA ASN A 71 16.29 -15.57 2.80
C ASN A 71 17.39 -15.18 3.80
N THR A 72 18.05 -14.04 3.58
CA THR A 72 19.06 -13.51 4.52
C THR A 72 18.46 -13.31 5.93
N LEU A 73 17.25 -12.74 6.02
CA LEU A 73 16.57 -12.55 7.30
C LEU A 73 16.10 -13.88 7.93
N MET A 74 15.64 -14.83 7.11
CA MET A 74 15.26 -16.17 7.58
C MET A 74 16.47 -16.93 8.11
N ASP A 75 17.61 -16.86 7.41
CA ASP A 75 18.86 -17.49 7.83
C ASP A 75 19.38 -16.89 9.13
N ALA A 76 19.36 -15.56 9.27
CA ALA A 76 19.70 -14.88 10.52
C ALA A 76 18.79 -15.34 11.67
N SER A 77 17.47 -15.42 11.43
CA SER A 77 16.50 -15.91 12.42
C SER A 77 16.74 -17.35 12.82
N SER A 78 17.16 -18.20 11.89
CA SER A 78 17.46 -19.61 12.15
C SER A 78 18.68 -19.81 13.03
N GLN A 79 19.62 -18.85 13.01
CA GLN A 79 20.85 -18.85 13.80
C GLN A 79 20.70 -18.17 15.16
N CYS A 80 19.53 -17.59 15.45
CA CYS A 80 19.29 -16.87 16.69
C CYS A 80 19.25 -17.83 17.89
N GLY A 81 20.08 -17.53 18.89
CA GLY A 81 20.00 -18.09 20.23
C GLY A 81 19.08 -17.30 21.18
N PRO A 82 19.12 -17.59 22.49
CA PRO A 82 18.36 -16.85 23.48
C PRO A 82 18.70 -15.35 23.49
N GLN A 83 17.69 -14.50 23.62
CA GLN A 83 17.84 -13.04 23.77
C GLN A 83 18.58 -12.35 22.60
N GLU A 84 18.38 -12.82 21.36
CA GLU A 84 18.90 -12.14 20.18
C GLU A 84 17.90 -11.11 19.60
N GLN A 85 18.44 -10.12 18.87
CA GLN A 85 17.65 -9.09 18.20
C GLN A 85 18.11 -8.92 16.75
N ILE A 86 17.19 -8.51 15.88
CA ILE A 86 17.45 -8.17 14.47
C ILE A 86 17.02 -6.74 14.23
N TRP A 87 17.94 -5.84 13.89
CA TRP A 87 17.71 -4.41 13.71
C TRP A 87 17.82 -4.03 12.23
N LEU A 88 16.74 -3.46 11.71
CA LEU A 88 16.60 -3.10 10.30
C LEU A 88 16.23 -1.62 10.19
N ASN A 89 16.93 -0.86 9.36
CA ASN A 89 16.51 0.50 8.99
C ASN A 89 15.81 0.45 7.63
N LEU A 90 14.53 0.79 7.65
CA LEU A 90 13.64 0.68 6.50
C LEU A 90 13.93 1.76 5.44
N ASP A 91 14.38 2.94 5.83
CA ASP A 91 14.61 4.06 4.89
C ASP A 91 16.03 4.10 4.33
N ARG A 92 16.99 3.54 5.07
CA ARG A 92 18.42 3.58 4.71
C ARG A 92 18.94 2.29 4.11
N SER A 93 18.04 1.39 3.71
CA SER A 93 18.41 0.11 3.10
C SER A 93 17.68 -0.06 1.77
N PRO A 94 18.27 0.36 0.64
CA PRO A 94 17.64 0.23 -0.69
C PRO A 94 17.22 -1.21 -1.04
N ALA A 95 17.86 -2.21 -0.43
CA ALA A 95 17.47 -3.61 -0.57
C ALA A 95 16.09 -3.91 0.05
N LEU A 96 15.68 -3.16 1.09
CA LEU A 96 14.36 -3.25 1.70
C LEU A 96 13.28 -2.52 0.90
N ASP A 97 13.62 -1.65 -0.06
CA ASP A 97 12.63 -1.04 -0.99
C ASP A 97 11.89 -2.10 -1.82
N HIS A 98 12.49 -3.28 -1.99
CA HIS A 98 11.90 -4.42 -2.68
C HIS A 98 11.15 -5.39 -1.75
N MET A 99 11.22 -5.19 -0.43
CA MET A 99 10.53 -6.04 0.53
C MET A 99 9.07 -5.61 0.63
N ASP A 100 8.21 -6.35 -0.05
CA ASP A 100 6.77 -6.20 0.15
C ASP A 100 6.33 -6.72 1.52
N LEU A 101 5.09 -6.40 1.87
CA LEU A 101 4.54 -6.75 3.18
C LEU A 101 4.35 -8.23 3.38
N LEU A 102 4.13 -8.97 2.29
CA LEU A 102 4.01 -10.41 2.34
C LEU A 102 5.36 -11.04 2.72
N SER A 103 6.45 -10.55 2.14
CA SER A 103 7.80 -10.99 2.45
C SER A 103 8.17 -10.66 3.88
N LEU A 104 7.81 -9.46 4.35
CA LEU A 104 8.06 -9.09 5.74
C LEU A 104 7.22 -9.92 6.74
N ASP A 105 5.93 -10.11 6.44
CA ASP A 105 5.05 -10.94 7.26
C ASP A 105 5.53 -12.40 7.28
N ALA A 106 6.02 -12.92 6.15
CA ALA A 106 6.61 -14.26 6.05
C ALA A 106 7.88 -14.38 6.90
N PHE A 107 8.76 -13.37 6.88
CA PHE A 107 9.92 -13.31 7.77
C PHE A 107 9.49 -13.34 9.24
N LEU A 108 8.56 -12.47 9.65
CA LEU A 108 8.13 -12.39 11.05
C LEU A 108 7.38 -13.65 11.50
N ALA A 109 6.55 -14.24 10.64
CA ALA A 109 5.90 -15.51 10.89
C ALA A 109 6.93 -16.63 11.09
N TYR A 110 7.94 -16.70 10.22
CA TYR A 110 9.03 -17.67 10.34
C TYR A 110 9.83 -17.46 11.63
N ALA A 111 10.28 -16.24 11.89
CA ALA A 111 11.05 -15.87 13.07
C ALA A 111 10.29 -16.17 14.38
N ALA A 112 8.98 -15.91 14.41
CA ALA A 112 8.12 -16.19 15.57
C ALA A 112 8.02 -17.69 15.90
N THR A 113 8.24 -18.58 14.92
CA THR A 113 8.23 -20.05 15.14
C THR A 113 9.58 -20.62 15.57
N ARG A 114 10.63 -19.79 15.69
CA ARG A 114 11.95 -20.28 16.12
C ARG A 114 11.92 -20.69 17.60
N PRO A 115 12.75 -21.67 18.02
CA PRO A 115 12.87 -22.03 19.44
C PRO A 115 13.24 -20.83 20.33
N HIS A 116 14.02 -19.91 19.78
CA HIS A 116 14.38 -18.64 20.38
C HIS A 116 14.04 -17.52 19.39
N PRO A 117 12.80 -17.03 19.38
CA PRO A 117 12.39 -16.02 18.42
C PRO A 117 13.09 -14.69 18.72
N PRO A 118 13.82 -14.10 17.76
CA PRO A 118 14.51 -12.84 17.99
C PRO A 118 13.52 -11.68 18.07
N LEU A 119 13.86 -10.62 18.79
CA LEU A 119 13.13 -9.35 18.69
C LEU A 119 13.53 -8.64 17.38
N ALA A 120 12.60 -8.50 16.45
CA ALA A 120 12.77 -7.74 15.23
C ALA A 120 12.47 -6.25 15.50
N VAL A 121 13.48 -5.40 15.38
CA VAL A 121 13.42 -3.95 15.59
C VAL A 121 13.51 -3.25 14.24
N PHE A 122 12.46 -2.52 13.89
CA PHE A 122 12.37 -1.76 12.65
C PHE A 122 12.55 -0.28 12.97
N LEU A 123 13.51 0.36 12.32
CA LEU A 123 13.75 1.80 12.41
C LEU A 123 13.20 2.48 11.17
N HIS A 124 12.50 3.60 11.39
CA HIS A 124 11.98 4.43 10.34
C HIS A 124 12.28 5.90 10.63
N ASP A 125 13.19 6.48 9.84
CA ASP A 125 13.59 7.89 9.86
C ASP A 125 12.64 8.65 8.92
N ASP A 126 11.93 9.66 9.43
CA ASP A 126 10.88 10.46 8.77
C ASP A 126 11.00 10.65 7.24
N ALA A 127 10.58 9.63 6.48
CA ALA A 127 10.36 9.70 5.04
C ALA A 127 8.85 9.71 4.81
N PRO A 128 8.28 10.77 4.21
CA PRO A 128 6.87 10.79 3.83
C PRO A 128 6.65 9.75 2.73
N GLY A 129 6.37 8.49 3.10
CA GLY A 129 6.10 7.45 2.11
C GLY A 129 6.31 5.98 2.49
N LEU A 130 7.00 5.61 3.58
CA LEU A 130 7.16 4.18 3.91
C LEU A 130 6.06 3.65 4.85
N PRO A 131 5.74 2.34 4.78
CA PRO A 131 4.36 1.96 4.63
C PRO A 131 3.69 1.76 5.99
N ARG A 132 2.47 2.29 6.10
CA ARG A 132 1.59 2.24 7.28
C ARG A 132 1.30 0.80 7.76
N THR A 133 1.71 -0.19 6.99
CA THR A 133 1.39 -1.61 7.03
C THR A 133 2.27 -2.45 7.97
N LEU A 134 3.34 -1.90 8.54
CA LEU A 134 4.11 -2.56 9.61
C LEU A 134 3.32 -2.74 10.90
N ARG A 135 2.26 -1.96 11.08
CA ARG A 135 1.39 -2.06 12.25
C ARG A 135 0.68 -3.42 12.32
N LEU A 136 0.13 -3.90 11.21
CA LEU A 136 -0.48 -5.24 11.14
C LEU A 136 0.53 -6.33 11.50
N ALA A 137 1.77 -6.18 11.04
CA ALA A 137 2.83 -7.12 11.33
C ALA A 137 3.20 -7.11 12.84
N VAL A 138 3.27 -5.93 13.46
CA VAL A 138 3.46 -5.76 14.92
C VAL A 138 2.30 -6.33 15.74
N ASP A 139 1.06 -6.19 15.25
CA ASP A 139 -0.11 -6.74 15.93
C ASP A 139 -0.21 -8.27 15.79
N ARG A 140 0.20 -8.81 14.63
CA ARG A 140 0.18 -10.25 14.35
C ARG A 140 1.32 -10.99 15.04
N HIS A 141 2.52 -10.41 15.06
CA HIS A 141 3.73 -11.06 15.55
C HIS A 141 4.26 -10.35 16.79
N GLY A 142 4.21 -11.04 17.94
CA GLY A 142 4.65 -10.46 19.23
C GLY A 142 6.14 -10.16 19.34
N ILE A 143 6.92 -10.49 18.31
CA ILE A 143 8.37 -10.31 18.24
C ILE A 143 8.78 -9.02 17.50
N ALA A 144 7.83 -8.22 17.02
CA ALA A 144 8.13 -7.01 16.26
C ALA A 144 8.02 -5.73 17.12
N LEU A 145 8.98 -4.84 16.94
CA LEU A 145 9.05 -3.50 17.53
C LEU A 145 9.36 -2.49 16.41
N LEU A 146 8.49 -1.52 16.19
CA LEU A 146 8.71 -0.43 15.25
C LEU A 146 9.05 0.84 16.03
N LEU A 147 10.20 1.42 15.74
CA LEU A 147 10.63 2.71 16.25
C LEU A 147 10.61 3.73 15.11
N ARG A 148 10.03 4.89 15.37
CA ARG A 148 9.91 5.97 14.39
C ARG A 148 10.42 7.27 14.99
N GLU A 149 11.08 8.07 14.17
CA GLU A 149 11.44 9.45 14.51
C GLU A 149 10.67 10.42 13.61
N GLY A 150 10.23 11.55 14.17
CA GLY A 150 9.53 12.59 13.44
C GLY A 150 9.63 13.96 14.12
N PRO A 151 8.92 14.99 13.63
CA PRO A 151 8.98 16.37 14.17
C PRO A 151 8.50 16.48 15.61
N TRP A 152 7.85 15.43 16.11
CA TRP A 152 7.28 15.25 17.44
C TRP A 152 8.16 14.41 18.37
N GLY A 153 9.40 14.09 17.96
CA GLY A 153 10.32 13.19 18.66
C GLY A 153 10.17 11.74 18.18
N ALA A 154 10.67 10.77 18.96
CA ALA A 154 10.55 9.37 18.61
C ALA A 154 9.32 8.69 19.25
N CYS A 155 8.81 7.63 18.62
CA CYS A 155 7.78 6.74 19.16
C CYS A 155 8.09 5.25 18.93
N ALA A 156 7.53 4.40 19.79
CA ALA A 156 7.63 2.93 19.70
C ALA A 156 6.25 2.29 19.57
N LEU A 157 6.13 1.35 18.64
CA LEU A 157 4.96 0.50 18.43
C LEU A 157 5.38 -0.96 18.61
N GLY A 158 4.75 -1.65 19.55
CA GLY A 158 5.07 -3.04 19.91
C GLY A 158 3.97 -3.63 20.78
N LYS A 159 4.06 -4.92 21.09
CA LYS A 159 3.20 -5.51 22.13
C LYS A 159 3.52 -4.91 23.51
N PRO A 160 2.55 -4.87 24.45
CA PRO A 160 2.76 -4.30 25.79
C PRO A 160 3.98 -4.87 26.51
N GLU A 161 4.23 -6.17 26.41
CA GLU A 161 5.39 -6.86 26.98
C GLU A 161 6.72 -6.41 26.35
N VAL A 162 6.71 -5.99 25.09
CA VAL A 162 7.87 -5.40 24.40
C VAL A 162 8.09 -3.96 24.86
N LEU A 163 7.02 -3.18 24.90
CA LEU A 163 7.03 -1.76 25.26
C LEU A 163 7.32 -1.48 26.73
N ALA A 164 6.97 -2.41 27.63
CA ALA A 164 7.26 -2.29 29.07
C ALA A 164 8.76 -2.08 29.36
N ALA A 165 9.63 -2.73 28.58
CA ALA A 165 11.08 -2.57 28.69
C ALA A 165 11.53 -1.13 28.33
N LEU A 166 10.87 -0.47 27.37
CA LEU A 166 11.25 0.88 26.93
C LEU A 166 10.78 1.96 27.90
N ALA A 167 9.72 1.70 28.66
CA ALA A 167 9.12 2.66 29.59
C ALA A 167 10.10 3.14 30.68
N GLY A 168 10.98 2.26 31.15
CA GLY A 168 11.95 2.56 32.20
C GLY A 168 12.98 3.62 31.79
N ALA A 169 13.26 3.79 30.50
CA ALA A 169 14.20 4.80 30.02
C ALA A 169 13.58 6.18 29.78
N ALA A 170 12.26 6.25 29.61
CA ALA A 170 11.54 7.52 29.46
C ALA A 170 11.19 8.18 30.82
N GLY A 171 11.59 7.59 31.95
CA GLY A 171 11.39 8.15 33.29
C GLY A 171 9.93 8.33 33.72
N GLY A 172 8.97 7.66 33.07
CA GLY A 172 7.54 7.85 33.31
C GLY A 172 6.71 6.60 33.07
N SER A 173 5.54 6.54 33.69
CA SER A 173 4.53 5.50 33.41
C SER A 173 4.20 5.51 31.92
N LEU A 174 4.16 4.33 31.28
CA LEU A 174 3.49 4.21 29.98
C LEU A 174 2.11 4.85 30.11
N PRO A 175 1.70 5.74 29.19
CA PRO A 175 0.29 6.10 29.08
C PRO A 175 -0.49 4.79 29.07
N GLY A 176 -1.31 4.59 30.11
CA GLY A 176 -1.86 3.27 30.46
C GLY A 176 -2.44 2.58 29.24
N THR A 177 -2.38 1.24 29.24
CA THR A 177 -3.03 0.38 28.25
C THR A 177 -4.45 0.87 28.01
N PHE A 178 -4.63 1.62 26.92
CA PHE A 178 -5.94 2.10 26.54
C PHE A 178 -6.69 0.92 25.96
N ALA A 179 -7.36 0.16 26.83
CA ALA A 179 -8.47 -0.69 26.43
C ALA A 179 -9.42 0.21 25.63
N THR A 180 -9.43 0.06 24.31
CA THR A 180 -10.32 0.84 23.45
C THR A 180 -11.34 -0.09 22.86
N ALA A 181 -12.59 0.20 23.19
CA ALA A 181 -13.77 -0.52 22.77
C ALA A 181 -13.68 -0.87 21.27
N THR A 182 -13.78 -2.17 21.00
CA THR A 182 -14.08 -2.79 19.71
C THR A 182 -15.47 -2.33 19.25
N ARG A 183 -15.63 -1.08 18.85
CA ARG A 183 -16.72 -0.76 17.93
C ARG A 183 -16.30 -1.25 16.57
N GLY A 184 -17.10 -2.12 15.96
CA GLY A 184 -16.85 -2.66 14.63
C GLY A 184 -16.79 -1.53 13.61
N ARG A 185 -15.58 -1.02 13.34
CA ARG A 185 -15.36 0.09 12.41
C ARG A 185 -15.52 -0.46 11.01
N GLN A 186 -16.51 0.06 10.31
CA GLN A 186 -16.78 -0.27 8.92
C GLN A 186 -16.10 0.78 8.04
N LEU A 187 -15.33 0.31 7.07
CA LEU A 187 -14.75 1.15 6.02
C LEU A 187 -15.45 0.86 4.71
N LEU A 188 -15.82 1.92 4.01
CA LEU A 188 -16.20 1.87 2.60
C LEU A 188 -15.02 2.36 1.77
N ALA A 189 -14.32 1.41 1.15
CA ALA A 189 -13.30 1.68 0.15
C ALA A 189 -13.98 1.81 -1.23
N LEU A 190 -13.55 2.79 -2.03
CA LEU A 190 -14.20 3.17 -3.28
C LEU A 190 -13.16 3.25 -4.39
N ASP A 191 -13.40 2.60 -5.54
CA ASP A 191 -12.69 3.00 -6.75
C ASP A 191 -13.13 4.40 -7.21
N VAL A 192 -12.39 5.00 -8.13
CA VAL A 192 -12.74 6.30 -8.71
C VAL A 192 -13.54 6.12 -10.00
N ASP A 193 -12.96 5.48 -11.00
CA ASP A 193 -13.54 5.34 -12.33
C ASP A 193 -14.71 4.35 -12.30
N GLY A 194 -15.84 4.71 -12.92
CA GLY A 194 -17.06 3.88 -12.91
C GLY A 194 -17.82 3.83 -11.56
N VAL A 195 -17.20 4.30 -10.48
CA VAL A 195 -17.76 4.30 -9.12
C VAL A 195 -18.08 5.72 -8.63
N LEU A 196 -17.06 6.58 -8.51
CA LEU A 196 -17.19 7.97 -8.07
C LEU A 196 -17.32 8.95 -9.25
N ILE A 197 -16.65 8.64 -10.35
CA ILE A 197 -16.57 9.44 -11.57
C ILE A 197 -16.96 8.57 -12.75
N ASP A 198 -17.83 9.11 -13.61
CA ASP A 198 -18.02 8.58 -14.96
C ASP A 198 -16.90 9.16 -15.83
N PRO A 199 -15.93 8.35 -16.29
CA PRO A 199 -14.82 8.84 -17.09
C PRO A 199 -15.24 9.26 -18.50
N GLY A 200 -16.43 8.86 -18.97
CA GLY A 200 -16.88 9.08 -20.34
C GLY A 200 -15.83 8.60 -21.36
N ARG A 201 -15.44 9.49 -22.29
CA ARG A 201 -14.36 9.25 -23.26
C ARG A 201 -13.03 9.94 -22.88
N SER A 202 -12.88 10.36 -21.62
CA SER A 202 -11.71 11.14 -21.16
C SER A 202 -10.37 10.45 -21.47
N PHE A 203 -10.27 9.16 -21.15
CA PHE A 203 -9.07 8.35 -21.35
C PHE A 203 -8.80 8.03 -22.83
N SER A 204 -9.81 7.56 -23.57
CA SER A 204 -9.64 7.22 -24.99
C SER A 204 -9.28 8.44 -25.83
N GLU A 205 -9.88 9.60 -25.55
CA GLU A 205 -9.53 10.88 -26.19
C GLU A 205 -8.14 11.38 -25.79
N ALA A 206 -7.71 11.18 -24.54
CA ALA A 206 -6.35 11.54 -24.12
C ALA A 206 -5.29 10.70 -24.84
N VAL A 207 -5.52 9.38 -24.97
CA VAL A 207 -4.65 8.49 -25.74
C VAL A 207 -4.64 8.87 -27.22
N ALA A 208 -5.81 9.08 -27.83
CA ALA A 208 -5.89 9.47 -29.23
C ALA A 208 -5.16 10.78 -29.51
N ALA A 209 -5.34 11.80 -28.66
CA ALA A 209 -4.64 13.07 -28.77
C ALA A 209 -3.13 12.93 -28.55
N ALA A 210 -2.69 12.09 -27.61
CA ALA A 210 -1.28 11.81 -27.38
C ALA A 210 -0.63 11.10 -28.57
N LEU A 211 -1.30 10.11 -29.16
CA LEU A 211 -0.83 9.41 -30.35
C LEU A 211 -0.79 10.35 -31.56
N ALA A 212 -1.79 11.22 -31.75
CA ALA A 212 -1.76 12.22 -32.81
C ALA A 212 -0.61 13.23 -32.67
N GLU A 213 -0.17 13.53 -31.43
CA GLU A 213 1.00 14.37 -31.17
C GLU A 213 2.32 13.62 -31.38
N LEU A 214 2.42 12.38 -30.89
CA LEU A 214 3.65 11.58 -30.91
C LEU A 214 3.92 10.94 -32.28
N ALA A 215 2.88 10.55 -32.99
CA ALA A 215 2.92 9.88 -34.29
C ALA A 215 1.73 10.33 -35.17
N PRO A 216 1.80 11.52 -35.79
CA PRO A 216 0.67 12.14 -36.50
C PRO A 216 0.06 11.32 -37.64
N ASN A 217 0.84 10.41 -38.24
CA ASN A 217 0.40 9.56 -39.34
C ASN A 217 -0.06 8.16 -38.88
N LEU A 218 -0.09 7.91 -37.57
CA LEU A 218 -0.53 6.63 -37.02
C LEU A 218 -2.04 6.50 -37.20
N PRO A 219 -2.55 5.48 -37.93
CA PRO A 219 -3.97 5.22 -37.97
C PRO A 219 -4.45 4.75 -36.60
N TRP A 220 -5.24 5.56 -35.90
CA TRP A 220 -5.76 5.24 -34.57
C TRP A 220 -7.26 5.55 -34.50
N ASP A 221 -8.01 4.68 -33.84
CA ASP A 221 -9.44 4.83 -33.58
C ASP A 221 -9.85 4.13 -32.26
N ASP A 222 -11.13 4.23 -31.91
CA ASP A 222 -11.68 3.66 -30.69
C ASP A 222 -11.59 2.12 -30.65
N ASP A 223 -11.60 1.44 -31.81
CA ASP A 223 -11.48 -0.01 -31.86
C ASP A 223 -10.08 -0.48 -31.47
N HIS A 224 -9.04 0.28 -31.83
CA HIS A 224 -7.68 0.01 -31.35
C HIS A 224 -7.61 0.14 -29.82
N PHE A 225 -8.19 1.20 -29.26
CA PHE A 225 -8.24 1.39 -27.81
C PHE A 225 -8.96 0.22 -27.12
N ALA A 226 -10.13 -0.17 -27.63
CA ALA A 226 -10.89 -1.32 -27.11
C ALA A 226 -10.10 -2.63 -27.23
N ALA A 227 -9.38 -2.85 -28.33
CA ALA A 227 -8.55 -4.02 -28.52
C ALA A 227 -7.38 -4.07 -27.51
N PHE A 228 -6.75 -2.94 -27.19
CA PHE A 228 -5.75 -2.86 -26.12
C PHE A 228 -6.32 -3.24 -24.75
N LYS A 229 -7.51 -2.72 -24.40
CA LYS A 229 -8.17 -3.08 -23.13
C LYS A 229 -8.50 -4.58 -23.08
N ARG A 230 -8.91 -5.17 -24.20
CA ARG A 230 -9.19 -6.61 -24.31
C ARG A 230 -7.95 -7.49 -24.21
N VAL A 231 -6.85 -7.12 -24.87
CA VAL A 231 -5.57 -7.85 -24.79
C VAL A 231 -4.96 -7.72 -23.38
N GLY A 232 -5.26 -6.65 -22.65
CA GLY A 232 -4.73 -6.46 -21.30
C GLY A 232 -3.20 -6.34 -21.25
N GLY A 233 -2.63 -6.20 -20.04
CA GLY A 233 -1.20 -5.92 -19.86
C GLY A 233 -0.81 -4.43 -20.03
N PHE A 234 -1.79 -3.56 -20.29
CA PHE A 234 -1.67 -2.11 -20.39
C PHE A 234 -2.47 -1.47 -19.26
N ASN A 235 -1.89 -1.50 -18.07
CA ASN A 235 -2.51 -1.10 -16.81
C ASN A 235 -2.70 0.40 -16.62
N ASN A 236 -2.17 1.22 -17.53
CA ASN A 236 -2.40 2.66 -17.58
C ASN A 236 -2.31 3.12 -19.05
N ASP A 237 -2.82 4.32 -19.31
CA ASP A 237 -3.00 4.81 -20.66
C ASP A 237 -1.69 5.26 -21.32
N PHE A 238 -0.67 5.62 -20.54
CA PHE A 238 0.65 5.92 -21.09
C PHE A 238 1.43 4.67 -21.49
N ARG A 239 1.26 3.54 -20.79
CA ARG A 239 1.77 2.24 -21.21
C ARG A 239 1.02 1.71 -22.43
N LEU A 240 -0.30 1.92 -22.50
CA LEU A 240 -1.10 1.64 -23.70
C LEU A 240 -0.58 2.43 -24.89
N THR A 241 -0.36 3.75 -24.72
CA THR A 241 0.20 4.64 -25.74
C THR A 241 1.58 4.18 -26.20
N ALA A 242 2.47 3.81 -25.25
CA ALA A 242 3.78 3.24 -25.57
C ALA A 242 3.68 1.91 -26.34
N GLY A 243 2.72 1.05 -25.97
CA GLY A 243 2.38 -0.18 -26.67
C GLY A 243 1.94 0.05 -28.11
N ALA A 244 1.07 1.05 -28.33
CA ALA A 244 0.60 1.41 -29.65
C ALA A 244 1.75 1.89 -30.55
N LEU A 245 2.65 2.73 -30.03
CA LEU A 245 3.83 3.17 -30.75
C LEU A 245 4.80 2.02 -31.05
N ALA A 246 5.09 1.16 -30.08
CA ALA A 246 5.98 0.01 -30.27
C ALA A 246 5.41 -0.99 -31.30
N LEU A 247 4.10 -1.23 -31.29
CA LEU A 247 3.44 -2.05 -32.31
C LEU A 247 3.49 -1.41 -33.68
N ALA A 248 3.30 -0.09 -33.76
CA ALA A 248 3.35 0.64 -35.01
C ALA A 248 4.73 0.58 -35.68
N GLU A 249 5.81 0.65 -34.88
CA GLU A 249 7.20 0.54 -35.36
C GLU A 249 7.46 -0.78 -36.11
N ILE A 250 6.75 -1.86 -35.75
CA ILE A 250 6.86 -3.16 -36.41
C ILE A 250 5.71 -3.47 -37.39
N GLY A 251 4.84 -2.50 -37.68
CA GLY A 251 3.68 -2.70 -38.55
C GLY A 251 2.60 -3.63 -37.97
N GLY A 252 2.58 -3.83 -36.65
CA GLY A 252 1.71 -4.79 -35.98
C GLY A 252 0.32 -4.29 -35.58
N LEU A 253 0.00 -3.02 -35.85
CA LEU A 253 -1.24 -2.39 -35.36
C LEU A 253 -2.50 -3.03 -35.95
N ASP A 254 -2.50 -3.41 -37.23
CA ASP A 254 -3.63 -4.07 -37.89
C ASP A 254 -3.96 -5.42 -37.24
N GLY A 255 -2.94 -6.13 -36.75
CA GLY A 255 -3.08 -7.43 -36.08
C GLY A 255 -3.69 -7.33 -34.69
N LEU A 256 -3.63 -6.16 -34.03
CA LEU A 256 -4.11 -5.95 -32.67
C LEU A 256 -5.59 -6.32 -32.50
N ARG A 257 -6.41 -6.05 -33.52
CA ARG A 257 -7.87 -6.30 -33.48
C ARG A 257 -8.22 -7.77 -33.29
N HIS A 258 -7.32 -8.68 -33.68
CA HIS A 258 -7.48 -10.12 -33.55
C HIS A 258 -6.57 -10.72 -32.47
N ALA A 259 -5.73 -9.90 -31.83
CA ALA A 259 -4.82 -10.35 -30.80
C ALA A 259 -5.58 -10.83 -29.55
N THR A 260 -5.07 -11.91 -28.98
CA THR A 260 -5.48 -12.50 -27.72
C THR A 260 -4.24 -12.70 -26.85
N GLY A 261 -4.42 -12.93 -25.54
CA GLY A 261 -3.31 -13.08 -24.59
C GLY A 261 -3.20 -11.90 -23.64
N LYS A 262 -2.00 -11.65 -23.10
CA LYS A 262 -1.71 -10.57 -22.14
C LYS A 262 -0.49 -9.76 -22.59
N GLY A 263 -0.75 -8.57 -23.16
CA GLY A 263 0.29 -7.68 -23.69
C GLY A 263 1.11 -8.25 -24.86
N PHE A 264 2.28 -7.65 -25.11
CA PHE A 264 3.22 -8.09 -26.15
C PHE A 264 4.62 -8.29 -25.53
N PRO A 265 4.92 -9.49 -24.98
CA PRO A 265 6.17 -9.72 -24.25
C PRO A 265 7.43 -9.40 -25.05
N HIS A 266 7.40 -9.63 -26.37
CA HIS A 266 8.51 -9.34 -27.28
C HIS A 266 8.76 -7.83 -27.47
N LEU A 267 7.79 -6.97 -27.14
CA LEU A 267 7.92 -5.50 -27.20
C LEU A 267 8.18 -4.87 -25.83
N GLU A 268 8.22 -5.64 -24.75
CA GLU A 268 8.36 -5.13 -23.39
C GLU A 268 9.56 -4.18 -23.20
N PRO A 269 10.77 -4.46 -23.72
CA PRO A 269 11.90 -3.54 -23.60
C PRO A 269 11.61 -2.19 -24.26
N ARG A 270 10.97 -2.20 -25.43
CA ARG A 270 10.65 -0.99 -26.20
C ARG A 270 9.52 -0.19 -25.57
N ILE A 271 8.49 -0.87 -25.07
CA ILE A 271 7.39 -0.24 -24.33
C ILE A 271 7.95 0.50 -23.11
N ARG A 272 8.82 -0.15 -22.33
CA ARG A 272 9.44 0.45 -21.14
C ARG A 272 10.28 1.68 -21.48
N GLU A 273 10.96 1.67 -22.62
CA GLU A 273 11.73 2.82 -23.10
C GLU A 273 10.83 4.01 -23.48
N LEU A 274 9.68 3.75 -24.10
CA LEU A 274 8.74 4.78 -24.58
C LEU A 274 7.84 5.34 -23.48
N GLU A 275 7.59 4.58 -22.41
CA GLU A 275 6.66 4.92 -21.34
C GLU A 275 6.87 6.31 -20.72
N PRO A 276 8.10 6.75 -20.35
CA PRO A 276 8.30 8.07 -19.74
C PRO A 276 7.82 9.23 -20.63
N ARG A 277 8.14 9.17 -21.93
CA ARG A 277 7.70 10.17 -22.91
C ARG A 277 6.19 10.11 -23.15
N CYS A 278 5.62 8.91 -23.23
CA CYS A 278 4.18 8.74 -23.38
C CYS A 278 3.42 9.28 -22.17
N ARG A 279 3.96 9.09 -20.96
CA ARG A 279 3.38 9.60 -19.72
C ARG A 279 3.22 11.11 -19.75
N GLU A 280 4.28 11.83 -20.09
CA GLU A 280 4.25 13.29 -20.15
C GLU A 280 3.16 13.80 -21.11
N VAL A 281 3.09 13.22 -22.32
CA VAL A 281 2.14 13.68 -23.36
C VAL A 281 0.71 13.26 -23.04
N VAL A 282 0.48 12.04 -22.56
CA VAL A 282 -0.85 11.58 -22.15
C VAL A 282 -1.37 12.42 -21.00
N GLN A 283 -0.57 12.67 -19.95
CA GLN A 283 -0.99 13.49 -18.81
C GLN A 283 -1.34 14.92 -19.22
N LYS A 284 -0.58 15.52 -20.14
CA LYS A 284 -0.88 16.83 -20.73
C LYS A 284 -2.25 16.87 -21.41
N HIS A 285 -2.61 15.84 -22.19
CA HIS A 285 -3.92 15.77 -22.84
C HIS A 285 -5.04 15.40 -21.89
N TYR A 286 -4.76 14.54 -20.92
CA TYR A 286 -5.71 14.13 -19.89
C TYR A 286 -6.21 15.33 -19.07
N ALA A 287 -5.33 16.29 -18.75
CA ALA A 287 -5.72 17.54 -18.11
C ALA A 287 -6.78 18.34 -18.90
N ARG A 288 -6.84 18.17 -20.24
CA ARG A 288 -7.83 18.81 -21.12
C ARG A 288 -9.09 17.97 -21.27
N THR A 289 -8.96 16.65 -21.41
CA THR A 289 -10.10 15.73 -21.59
C THR A 289 -10.86 15.49 -20.30
N ARG A 290 -10.28 15.77 -19.13
CA ARG A 290 -10.95 15.80 -17.81
C ARG A 290 -12.31 16.48 -17.81
N ARG A 291 -12.53 17.51 -18.63
CA ARG A 291 -13.83 18.19 -18.77
C ARG A 291 -14.98 17.26 -19.21
N MET A 292 -14.65 16.07 -19.73
CA MET A 292 -15.59 15.04 -20.12
C MET A 292 -16.02 14.16 -18.93
N GLU A 293 -15.26 14.17 -17.84
CA GLU A 293 -15.54 13.42 -16.63
C GLU A 293 -16.67 14.06 -15.84
N ARG A 294 -17.54 13.23 -15.26
CA ARG A 294 -18.70 13.70 -14.49
C ARG A 294 -18.74 13.02 -13.13
N PRO A 295 -18.90 13.77 -12.03
CA PRO A 295 -19.10 13.15 -10.72
C PRO A 295 -20.41 12.36 -10.74
N MET A 296 -20.34 11.10 -10.28
CA MET A 296 -21.50 10.22 -10.15
C MET A 296 -22.14 10.30 -8.77
N VAL A 297 -21.40 10.83 -7.80
CA VAL A 297 -21.82 11.03 -6.41
C VAL A 297 -21.32 12.38 -5.88
N THR A 298 -22.03 12.91 -4.90
CA THR A 298 -21.65 14.09 -4.13
C THR A 298 -21.04 13.70 -2.79
N ARG A 299 -20.45 14.67 -2.10
CA ARG A 299 -19.99 14.46 -0.72
C ARG A 299 -21.15 14.09 0.22
N GLU A 300 -22.30 14.73 0.04
CA GLU A 300 -23.50 14.49 0.84
C GLU A 300 -24.04 13.06 0.68
N ASP A 301 -23.99 12.52 -0.56
CA ASP A 301 -24.35 11.12 -0.80
C ASP A 301 -23.48 10.18 0.05
N LEU A 302 -22.17 10.41 0.07
CA LEU A 302 -21.22 9.58 0.83
C LEU A 302 -21.35 9.74 2.34
N ASP A 303 -21.71 10.92 2.84
CA ASP A 303 -21.92 11.18 4.27
C ASP A 303 -23.13 10.41 4.84
N ALA A 304 -24.01 9.86 3.98
CA ALA A 304 -25.06 8.93 4.39
C ALA A 304 -24.50 7.58 4.90
N PHE A 305 -23.26 7.23 4.56
CA PHE A 305 -22.60 6.05 5.08
C PHE A 305 -22.06 6.32 6.50
N PRO A 306 -22.43 5.51 7.51
CA PRO A 306 -22.12 5.80 8.92
C PRO A 306 -20.67 5.44 9.32
N GLY A 307 -19.88 4.89 8.41
CA GLY A 307 -18.52 4.43 8.66
C GLY A 307 -17.44 5.36 8.09
N ASP A 308 -16.20 4.86 8.09
CA ASP A 308 -15.06 5.55 7.51
C ASP A 308 -15.09 5.43 5.97
N LEU A 309 -14.57 6.44 5.26
CA LEU A 309 -14.53 6.50 3.79
C LEU A 309 -13.09 6.58 3.29
N ALA A 310 -12.75 5.82 2.26
CA ALA A 310 -11.48 5.95 1.56
C ALA A 310 -11.56 5.57 0.08
N ILE A 311 -10.57 5.99 -0.70
CA ILE A 311 -10.39 5.60 -2.10
C ILE A 311 -9.29 4.55 -2.22
N PHE A 312 -9.52 3.55 -3.06
CA PHE A 312 -8.46 2.69 -3.59
C PHE A 312 -8.57 2.64 -5.11
N THR A 313 -7.62 3.27 -5.81
CA THR A 313 -7.74 3.52 -7.24
C THR A 313 -6.50 3.14 -8.03
N GLY A 314 -6.72 2.78 -9.30
CA GLY A 314 -5.65 2.61 -10.28
C GLY A 314 -5.08 3.93 -10.81
N ARG A 315 -5.70 5.08 -10.51
CA ARG A 315 -5.16 6.38 -10.90
C ARG A 315 -3.83 6.65 -10.17
N PRO A 316 -2.76 7.07 -10.87
CA PRO A 316 -1.55 7.58 -10.23
C PRO A 316 -1.83 8.89 -9.45
N PRO A 317 -0.93 9.32 -8.54
CA PRO A 317 -1.15 10.49 -7.67
C PRO A 317 -1.56 11.77 -8.39
N ASP A 318 -0.98 12.03 -9.57
CA ASP A 318 -1.28 13.23 -10.37
C ASP A 318 -2.71 13.18 -10.92
N GLU A 319 -3.15 12.02 -11.40
CA GLU A 319 -4.50 11.81 -11.94
C GLU A 319 -5.56 11.78 -10.83
N LEU A 320 -5.22 11.24 -9.65
CA LEU A 320 -6.07 11.33 -8.47
C LEU A 320 -6.25 12.80 -8.02
N THR A 321 -5.22 13.62 -8.14
CA THR A 321 -5.32 15.06 -7.87
C THR A 321 -6.33 15.74 -8.80
N LEU A 322 -6.36 15.34 -10.07
CA LEU A 322 -7.36 15.80 -11.04
C LEU A 322 -8.76 15.26 -10.74
N ALA A 323 -8.88 14.00 -10.32
CA ALA A 323 -10.15 13.38 -9.91
C ALA A 323 -10.80 14.18 -8.76
N PHE A 324 -10.02 14.60 -7.77
CA PHE A 324 -10.52 15.44 -6.68
C PHE A 324 -11.04 16.81 -7.14
N GLN A 325 -10.50 17.36 -8.23
CA GLN A 325 -11.04 18.59 -8.83
C GLN A 325 -12.38 18.36 -9.52
N VAL A 326 -12.60 17.17 -10.11
CA VAL A 326 -13.89 16.78 -10.71
C VAL A 326 -14.93 16.51 -9.62
N LEU A 327 -14.54 15.83 -8.54
CA LEU A 327 -15.42 15.50 -7.42
C LEU A 327 -15.80 16.71 -6.57
N GLY A 328 -14.91 17.70 -6.46
CA GLY A 328 -15.10 18.86 -5.59
C GLY A 328 -14.89 18.57 -4.10
N PHE A 329 -14.43 17.36 -3.74
CA PHE A 329 -14.10 16.98 -2.37
C PHE A 329 -12.89 16.03 -2.34
N ARG A 330 -12.33 15.84 -1.14
CA ARG A 330 -11.20 14.94 -0.88
C ARG A 330 -11.52 13.99 0.27
N ILE A 331 -11.09 12.74 0.12
CA ILE A 331 -11.07 11.72 1.18
C ILE A 331 -9.72 11.01 1.15
N PRO A 332 -9.32 10.34 2.24
CA PRO A 332 -8.10 9.54 2.25
C PRO A 332 -8.08 8.53 1.10
N ALA A 333 -6.92 8.31 0.49
CA ALA A 333 -6.82 7.52 -0.72
C ALA A 333 -5.51 6.74 -0.77
N VAL A 334 -5.57 5.56 -1.39
CA VAL A 334 -4.43 4.81 -1.92
C VAL A 334 -4.51 4.86 -3.45
N ALA A 335 -3.47 5.40 -4.07
CA ALA A 335 -3.31 5.55 -5.51
C ALA A 335 -2.32 4.52 -6.06
N ASP A 336 -2.24 4.38 -7.39
CA ASP A 336 -1.18 3.64 -8.08
C ASP A 336 0.15 4.43 -8.04
N SER A 337 0.72 4.58 -6.84
CA SER A 337 2.00 5.26 -6.64
C SER A 337 3.20 4.31 -6.67
N ALA A 338 2.97 3.00 -6.54
CA ALA A 338 4.01 1.98 -6.55
C ALA A 338 3.47 0.64 -7.07
N PRO A 339 4.31 -0.23 -7.69
CA PRO A 339 3.87 -1.49 -8.27
C PRO A 339 3.11 -2.43 -7.31
N HIS A 340 3.44 -2.42 -6.02
CA HIS A 340 2.75 -3.24 -5.01
C HIS A 340 1.40 -2.68 -4.60
N LEU A 341 1.14 -1.38 -4.79
CA LEU A 341 -0.16 -0.74 -4.51
C LEU A 341 -1.11 -0.78 -5.71
N ARG A 342 -0.66 -1.32 -6.84
CA ARG A 342 -1.44 -1.38 -8.07
C ARG A 342 -2.40 -2.56 -8.09
N LYS A 343 -3.69 -2.30 -8.29
CA LYS A 343 -4.70 -3.34 -8.58
C LYS A 343 -4.23 -4.26 -9.72
N PRO A 344 -4.39 -5.60 -9.62
CA PRO A 344 -5.23 -6.33 -8.66
C PRO A 344 -4.58 -6.67 -7.32
N ARG A 345 -3.43 -6.08 -6.96
CA ARG A 345 -2.77 -6.34 -5.67
C ARG A 345 -3.62 -5.91 -4.47
N ALA A 346 -3.61 -6.70 -3.41
CA ALA A 346 -4.39 -6.48 -2.18
C ALA A 346 -3.82 -5.40 -1.24
N GLU A 347 -2.54 -5.05 -1.39
CA GLU A 347 -1.77 -4.27 -0.42
C GLU A 347 -2.41 -2.91 -0.15
N GLY A 348 -3.03 -2.27 -1.15
CA GLY A 348 -3.75 -1.02 -0.96
C GLY A 348 -4.97 -1.15 -0.06
N LEU A 349 -5.77 -2.21 -0.21
CA LEU A 349 -6.91 -2.49 0.67
C LEU A 349 -6.47 -2.87 2.07
N LEU A 350 -5.41 -3.67 2.22
CA LEU A 350 -4.83 -4.01 3.51
C LEU A 350 -4.32 -2.78 4.25
N GLN A 351 -3.66 -1.87 3.53
CA GLN A 351 -3.22 -0.58 4.05
C GLN A 351 -4.40 0.27 4.53
N LEU A 352 -5.51 0.30 3.79
CA LEU A 352 -6.70 1.02 4.21
C LEU A 352 -7.36 0.37 5.43
N ALA A 353 -7.54 -0.95 5.42
CA ALA A 353 -8.12 -1.68 6.55
C ALA A 353 -7.37 -1.39 7.86
N ASP A 354 -6.03 -1.43 7.80
CA ASP A 354 -5.17 -1.11 8.94
C ASP A 354 -5.25 0.36 9.36
N ALA A 355 -5.11 1.29 8.40
CA ALA A 355 -5.12 2.73 8.68
C ALA A 355 -6.42 3.17 9.37
N PHE A 356 -7.54 2.55 9.00
CA PHE A 356 -8.86 2.84 9.57
C PHE A 356 -9.25 1.90 10.73
N ARG A 357 -8.43 0.88 11.03
CA ARG A 357 -8.71 -0.17 12.03
C ARG A 357 -10.06 -0.83 11.80
N SER A 358 -10.33 -1.15 10.54
CA SER A 358 -11.63 -1.62 10.09
C SER A 358 -11.77 -3.10 10.42
N THR A 359 -12.84 -3.47 11.10
CA THR A 359 -13.20 -4.88 11.29
C THR A 359 -14.06 -5.40 10.14
N ARG A 360 -14.61 -4.48 9.33
CA ARG A 360 -15.36 -4.76 8.12
C ARG A 360 -14.96 -3.76 7.04
N VAL A 361 -14.60 -4.26 5.86
CA VAL A 361 -14.27 -3.44 4.69
C VAL A 361 -15.20 -3.83 3.56
N VAL A 362 -15.98 -2.86 3.09
CA VAL A 362 -16.72 -2.97 1.84
C VAL A 362 -15.90 -2.27 0.76
N PHE A 363 -15.50 -2.97 -0.29
CA PHE A 363 -14.86 -2.35 -1.45
C PHE A 363 -15.83 -2.29 -2.61
N VAL A 364 -16.09 -1.09 -3.10
CA VAL A 364 -16.93 -0.84 -4.26
C VAL A 364 -16.05 -0.64 -5.48
N GLY A 365 -16.22 -1.48 -6.49
CA GLY A 365 -15.46 -1.45 -7.74
C GLY A 365 -16.31 -1.85 -8.94
N ASP A 366 -15.83 -1.53 -10.13
CA ASP A 366 -16.49 -1.81 -11.41
C ASP A 366 -15.63 -2.70 -12.33
N THR A 367 -14.50 -3.22 -11.83
CA THR A 367 -13.60 -4.09 -12.62
C THR A 367 -13.30 -5.43 -11.95
N CYS A 368 -12.86 -6.42 -12.76
CA CYS A 368 -12.33 -7.69 -12.26
C CYS A 368 -11.07 -7.52 -11.40
N ASP A 369 -10.27 -6.49 -11.66
CA ASP A 369 -9.07 -6.21 -10.85
C ASP A 369 -9.45 -5.78 -9.44
N ASP A 370 -10.56 -5.03 -9.27
CA ASP A 370 -11.09 -4.67 -7.96
C ASP A 370 -11.53 -5.89 -7.16
N ALA A 371 -12.29 -6.77 -7.82
CA ALA A 371 -12.78 -8.00 -7.22
C ALA A 371 -11.63 -8.92 -6.81
N THR A 372 -10.59 -8.99 -7.64
CA THR A 372 -9.38 -9.78 -7.36
C THR A 372 -8.63 -9.19 -6.16
N ALA A 373 -8.43 -7.88 -6.12
CA ALA A 373 -7.76 -7.22 -4.99
C ALA A 373 -8.45 -7.48 -3.66
N LEU A 374 -9.78 -7.42 -3.61
CA LEU A 374 -10.52 -7.75 -2.38
C LEU A 374 -10.37 -9.23 -2.01
N ARG A 375 -10.50 -10.15 -2.97
CA ARG A 375 -10.40 -11.59 -2.70
C ARG A 375 -9.02 -11.95 -2.15
N GLU A 376 -7.97 -11.37 -2.71
CA GLU A 376 -6.61 -11.50 -2.17
C GLU A 376 -6.49 -10.90 -0.77
N ALA A 377 -7.06 -9.71 -0.52
CA ALA A 377 -7.06 -9.10 0.82
C ALA A 377 -7.79 -9.97 1.85
N ARG A 378 -8.90 -10.60 1.47
CA ARG A 378 -9.66 -11.55 2.29
C ARG A 378 -8.84 -12.78 2.65
N ALA A 379 -8.08 -13.33 1.70
CA ALA A 379 -7.20 -14.46 1.95
C ALA A 379 -6.03 -14.09 2.89
N LEU A 380 -5.47 -12.90 2.74
CA LEU A 380 -4.31 -12.41 3.52
C LEU A 380 -4.69 -11.91 4.93
N CYS A 381 -5.94 -11.51 5.12
CA CYS A 381 -6.45 -10.94 6.38
C CYS A 381 -7.86 -11.46 6.71
N PRO A 382 -8.00 -12.75 7.09
CA PRO A 382 -9.31 -13.35 7.37
C PRO A 382 -9.99 -12.81 8.64
N GLY A 383 -9.26 -12.06 9.48
CA GLY A 383 -9.80 -11.42 10.68
C GLY A 383 -10.64 -10.16 10.42
N VAL A 384 -10.67 -9.68 9.17
CA VAL A 384 -11.52 -8.58 8.72
C VAL A 384 -12.65 -9.17 7.86
N GLU A 385 -13.87 -8.68 8.04
CA GLU A 385 -14.98 -9.02 7.16
C GLU A 385 -14.85 -8.22 5.86
N TRP A 386 -14.47 -8.89 4.77
CA TRP A 386 -14.32 -8.28 3.45
C TRP A 386 -15.55 -8.52 2.61
N VAL A 387 -16.17 -7.46 2.09
CA VAL A 387 -17.36 -7.53 1.22
C VAL A 387 -17.06 -6.82 -0.09
N PHE A 388 -17.26 -7.50 -1.22
CA PHE A 388 -17.17 -6.83 -2.52
C PHE A 388 -18.53 -6.30 -2.89
N ALA A 389 -18.54 -5.14 -3.53
CA ALA A 389 -19.73 -4.50 -4.06
C ALA A 389 -19.48 -4.10 -5.51
N ALA A 390 -19.98 -4.90 -6.45
CA ALA A 390 -19.83 -4.64 -7.86
C ALA A 390 -20.86 -3.60 -8.32
N VAL A 391 -20.39 -2.55 -9.01
CA VAL A 391 -21.25 -1.54 -9.64
C VAL A 391 -21.02 -1.46 -11.15
N GLY A 392 -21.89 -0.72 -11.85
CA GLY A 392 -21.76 -0.51 -13.28
C GLY A 392 -22.43 -1.58 -14.14
N PRO A 393 -22.30 -1.46 -15.47
CA PRO A 393 -22.98 -2.33 -16.43
C PRO A 393 -22.51 -3.78 -16.35
N ASP A 394 -21.21 -3.99 -16.10
CA ASP A 394 -20.57 -5.31 -16.13
C ASP A 394 -20.60 -6.05 -14.78
N ARG A 395 -21.25 -5.48 -13.76
CA ARG A 395 -21.29 -6.00 -12.38
C ARG A 395 -21.64 -7.49 -12.27
N GLN A 396 -22.47 -8.01 -13.16
CA GLN A 396 -22.89 -9.42 -13.17
C GLN A 396 -21.74 -10.38 -13.55
N TRP A 397 -20.75 -9.90 -14.30
CA TRP A 397 -19.58 -10.68 -14.71
C TRP A 397 -18.45 -10.60 -13.69
N ILE A 398 -18.44 -9.52 -12.90
CA ILE A 398 -17.37 -9.21 -11.93
C ILE A 398 -17.69 -9.84 -10.56
N ALA A 399 -18.95 -9.73 -10.14
CA ALA A 399 -19.43 -10.23 -8.86
C ALA A 399 -19.36 -11.77 -8.77
N GLY A 400 -18.86 -12.26 -7.65
CA GLY A 400 -18.93 -13.66 -7.26
C GLY A 400 -20.11 -13.96 -6.34
N GLU A 401 -20.18 -15.20 -5.87
CA GLU A 401 -21.17 -15.62 -4.89
C GLU A 401 -21.00 -14.86 -3.56
N GLY A 402 -22.09 -14.25 -3.08
CA GLY A 402 -22.10 -13.45 -1.86
C GLY A 402 -21.65 -11.98 -2.03
N ASP A 403 -21.21 -11.57 -3.23
CA ASP A 403 -20.87 -10.18 -3.50
C ASP A 403 -22.15 -9.33 -3.71
N LEU A 404 -22.12 -8.09 -3.23
CA LEU A 404 -23.21 -7.13 -3.43
C LEU A 404 -23.18 -6.59 -4.85
N GLN A 405 -24.35 -6.24 -5.39
CA GLN A 405 -24.47 -5.71 -6.75
C GLN A 405 -25.49 -4.58 -6.80
N ALA A 406 -25.15 -3.49 -7.47
CA ALA A 406 -26.14 -2.49 -7.87
C ALA A 406 -25.70 -1.74 -9.13
N PRO A 407 -26.61 -1.07 -9.85
CA PRO A 407 -26.23 -0.26 -11.01
C PRO A 407 -25.24 0.86 -10.66
N ARG A 408 -25.41 1.52 -9.51
CA ARG A 408 -24.56 2.64 -9.05
C ARG A 408 -24.26 2.56 -7.56
N LEU A 409 -23.19 3.21 -7.12
CA LEU A 409 -22.80 3.32 -5.70
C LEU A 409 -23.95 3.81 -4.80
N LYS A 410 -24.65 4.87 -5.23
CA LYS A 410 -25.77 5.45 -4.47
C LYS A 410 -26.90 4.46 -4.16
N ASP A 411 -27.07 3.44 -5.00
CA ASP A 411 -28.10 2.43 -4.83
C ASP A 411 -27.69 1.40 -3.76
N LEU A 412 -26.40 1.29 -3.44
CA LEU A 412 -25.86 0.45 -2.38
C LEU A 412 -25.81 1.14 -1.03
N LEU A 413 -25.54 2.45 -0.97
CA LEU A 413 -25.30 3.18 0.29
C LEU A 413 -26.36 2.91 1.38
N PRO A 414 -27.68 2.87 1.08
CA PRO A 414 -28.69 2.53 2.10
C PRO A 414 -28.56 1.11 2.65
N ALA A 415 -28.14 0.15 1.82
CA ALA A 415 -27.98 -1.26 2.19
C ALA A 415 -26.63 -1.55 2.88
N LEU A 416 -25.65 -0.65 2.73
CA LEU A 416 -24.32 -0.75 3.35
C LEU A 416 -24.30 -0.25 4.81
N GLY A 417 -25.44 0.19 5.35
CA GLY A 417 -25.62 0.59 6.75
C GLY A 417 -25.14 -0.47 7.76
N PRO A 418 -25.11 -0.13 9.07
CA PRO A 418 -24.32 -0.87 10.05
C PRO A 418 -24.72 -2.34 10.06
N ALA A 419 -23.72 -3.23 10.13
CA ALA A 419 -23.93 -4.65 10.39
C ALA A 419 -24.83 -4.76 11.64
N ARG A 420 -25.92 -5.53 11.55
CA ARG A 420 -26.81 -5.80 12.67
C ARG A 420 -26.08 -6.53 13.79
#